data_AF-A0A441J6G8-F1
#
_entry.id   AF-A0A441J6G8-F1
#
_cell.length_a   1.000
_cell.length_b   1.000
_cell.length_c   1.000
_cell.angle_alpha   90.00
_cell.angle_beta   90.00
_cell.angle_gamma   90.00
#
_symmetry.space_group_name_H-M   'P 1'
#
loop_
_entity.id
_entity.type
_entity.pdbx_description
1 polymer ?
#
loop_
_entity_poly.entity_id
_entity_poly.type
_entity_poly.pdbx_seq_one_letter_code
_entity_poly.pdbx_strand_id
1 'polypeptide(L)' 'MIRTALAGSLLAWLVSLMSGEPAPEFYEVHVTTYDNQLYVAGAGSDCVDAWKHARVPKGWREIRCVQVR' A
#
# COMPACT_ATOMS: atom_id res chain seq x y z
N MET A 1 53.33 6.06 -1.24
CA MET A 1 52.30 5.11 -0.77
C MET A 1 51.09 5.93 -0.34
N ILE A 2 50.01 5.83 -1.12
CA ILE A 2 48.87 6.76 -1.13
C ILE A 2 47.89 6.41 -0.01
N ARG A 3 47.58 7.39 0.85
CA ARG A 3 46.60 7.30 1.95
C ARG A 3 45.27 7.86 1.47
N THR A 4 44.40 7.01 0.93
CA THR A 4 42.99 7.35 0.64
C THR A 4 42.09 6.47 1.49
N ALA A 5 41.76 6.93 2.69
CA ALA A 5 40.87 6.23 3.62
C ALA A 5 39.78 7.14 4.20
N LEU A 6 39.34 8.16 3.44
CA LEU A 6 38.35 9.15 3.88
C LEU A 6 37.20 9.34 2.88
N ALA A 7 36.84 8.30 2.11
CA ALA A 7 35.75 8.37 1.13
C ALA A 7 34.53 7.49 1.48
N GLY A 8 34.53 6.81 2.65
CA GLY A 8 33.43 5.91 3.03
C GLY A 8 32.24 6.59 3.70
N SER A 9 32.48 7.65 4.48
CA SER A 9 31.45 8.21 5.38
C SER A 9 30.40 9.08 4.70
N LEU A 10 30.70 9.67 3.53
CA LEU A 10 29.75 10.49 2.78
C LEU A 10 28.65 9.66 2.09
N LEU A 11 28.96 8.41 1.71
CA LEU A 11 28.01 7.54 1.02
C LEU A 11 26.91 7.03 1.95
N ALA A 12 27.23 6.75 3.22
CA ALA A 12 26.24 6.27 4.19
C ALA A 12 25.12 7.29 4.47
N TRP A 13 25.47 8.58 4.52
CA TRP A 13 24.50 9.67 4.71
C TRP A 13 23.54 9.83 3.52
N LEU A 14 24.02 9.62 2.28
CA LEU A 14 23.19 9.67 1.08
C LEU A 14 22.19 8.51 1.01
N VAL A 15 22.56 7.33 1.54
CA VAL A 15 21.66 6.16 1.58
C VAL A 15 20.50 6.38 2.54
N SER A 16 20.73 7.00 3.70
CA SER A 16 19.67 7.28 4.69
C SER A 16 18.62 8.29 4.18
N LEU A 17 18.99 9.21 3.30
CA LEU A 17 18.06 10.15 2.67
C LEU A 17 17.20 9.50 1.56
N MET A 18 17.66 8.38 1.00
CA MET A 18 16.94 7.66 -0.06
C MET A 18 15.98 6.61 0.49
N SER A 19 16.17 6.16 1.74
CA SER A 19 15.21 5.33 2.47
C SER A 19 14.05 6.21 2.94
N GLY A 20 13.22 6.67 2.00
CA GLY A 20 11.93 7.26 2.32
C GLY A 20 11.13 6.29 3.20
N GLU A 21 10.42 6.83 4.18
CA GLU A 21 9.50 6.05 5.03
C GLU A 21 8.62 5.16 4.13
N PRO A 22 8.38 3.89 4.51
CA PRO A 22 7.47 3.04 3.75
C PRO A 22 6.15 3.78 3.59
N ALA A 23 5.69 3.90 2.34
CA ALA A 23 4.42 4.54 2.06
C ALA A 23 3.34 3.89 2.93
N PRO A 24 2.41 4.68 3.51
CA PRO A 24 1.38 4.12 4.36
C PRO A 24 0.61 3.05 3.58
N GLU A 25 0.54 1.85 4.14
CA GLU A 25 -0.20 0.74 3.54
C GLU A 25 -1.67 1.15 3.41
N PHE A 26 -2.23 0.96 2.23
CA PHE A 26 -3.61 1.33 1.94
C PHE A 26 -4.37 0.13 1.43
N TYR A 27 -5.56 -0.08 1.99
CA TYR A 27 -6.40 -1.23 1.71
C TYR A 27 -7.73 -0.82 1.11
N GLU A 28 -8.22 -1.59 0.15
CA GLU A 28 -9.49 -1.40 -0.51
C GLU A 28 -10.36 -2.66 -0.42
N VAL A 29 -11.66 -2.48 -0.25
CA VAL A 29 -12.66 -3.54 -0.35
C VAL A 29 -13.16 -3.60 -1.78
N HIS A 30 -12.66 -4.55 -2.54
CA HIS A 30 -13.07 -4.83 -3.92
C HIS A 30 -14.26 -5.79 -3.93
N VAL A 31 -15.34 -5.38 -4.60
CA VAL A 31 -16.55 -6.19 -4.78
C VAL A 31 -16.72 -6.50 -6.25
N THR A 32 -16.79 -7.79 -6.58
CA THR A 32 -17.12 -8.24 -7.93
C THR A 32 -18.57 -8.71 -7.96
N THR A 33 -19.38 -8.18 -8.86
CA THR A 33 -20.78 -8.56 -9.07
C THR A 33 -20.92 -9.76 -10.03
N TYR A 34 -22.10 -10.36 -10.10
CA TYR A 34 -22.35 -11.53 -10.96
C TYR A 34 -22.25 -11.22 -12.47
N ASP A 35 -22.43 -9.96 -12.86
CA ASP A 35 -22.18 -9.44 -14.21
C ASP A 35 -20.69 -9.09 -14.46
N ASN A 36 -19.79 -9.50 -13.54
CA ASN A 36 -18.34 -9.29 -13.59
C ASN A 36 -17.88 -7.83 -13.51
N GLN A 37 -18.68 -6.93 -12.92
CA GLN A 37 -18.22 -5.58 -12.63
C GLN A 37 -17.47 -5.52 -11.29
N LEU A 38 -16.38 -4.74 -11.26
CA LEU A 38 -15.55 -4.54 -10.08
C LEU A 38 -15.80 -3.15 -9.48
N TYR A 39 -16.10 -3.11 -8.19
CA TYR A 39 -16.38 -1.89 -7.42
C TYR A 39 -15.45 -1.80 -6.22
N VAL A 40 -14.99 -0.58 -5.90
CA VAL A 40 -14.36 -0.28 -4.61
C VAL A 40 -15.46 0.12 -3.64
N ALA A 41 -15.83 -0.80 -2.75
CA ALA A 41 -16.89 -0.59 -1.78
C ALA A 41 -16.43 0.25 -0.58
N GLY A 42 -15.15 0.20 -0.23
CA GLY A 42 -14.57 0.93 0.90
C GLY A 42 -13.05 0.96 0.82
N ALA A 43 -12.43 1.82 1.62
CA ALA A 43 -10.98 1.95 1.68
C ALA A 43 -10.54 2.45 3.07
N GLY A 44 -9.32 2.11 3.50
CA GLY A 44 -8.82 2.44 4.83
C GLY A 44 -7.35 2.08 5.04
N SER A 45 -6.85 2.36 6.24
CA SER A 45 -5.45 2.05 6.63
C SER A 45 -5.21 0.57 6.91
N ASP A 46 -6.28 -0.19 7.13
CA ASP A 46 -6.27 -1.65 7.23
C ASP A 46 -7.60 -2.21 6.69
N CYS A 47 -7.70 -3.53 6.55
CA CYS A 47 -8.92 -4.16 6.05
C CYS A 47 -10.14 -3.94 6.96
N VAL A 48 -9.96 -3.87 8.28
CA VAL A 48 -11.06 -3.66 9.22
C VAL A 48 -11.61 -2.25 9.04
N ASP A 49 -10.74 -1.26 8.91
CA ASP A 49 -11.09 0.13 8.65
C ASP A 49 -11.77 0.31 7.30
N ALA A 50 -11.22 -0.31 6.25
CA ALA A 50 -11.82 -0.31 4.92
C ALA A 50 -13.25 -0.88 4.91
N TRP A 51 -13.53 -1.86 5.79
CA TRP A 51 -14.86 -2.45 5.96
C TRP A 51 -15.85 -1.57 6.73
N LYS A 52 -15.42 -0.76 7.70
CA LYS A 52 -16.32 0.07 8.53
C LYS A 52 -17.18 1.02 7.71
N HIS A 53 -16.64 1.52 6.60
CA HIS A 53 -17.31 2.46 5.71
C HIS A 53 -17.69 1.83 4.36
N ALA A 54 -17.56 0.51 4.21
CA ALA A 54 -17.81 -0.17 2.95
C ALA A 54 -19.30 -0.19 2.59
N ARG A 55 -19.61 0.16 1.33
CA ARG A 55 -20.94 0.04 0.74
C ARG A 55 -20.94 -1.05 -0.32
N VAL A 56 -21.36 -2.25 0.09
CA VAL A 56 -21.42 -3.42 -0.79
C VAL A 56 -22.72 -3.39 -1.61
N PRO A 57 -22.66 -3.35 -2.95
CA PRO A 57 -23.85 -3.43 -3.79
C PRO A 57 -24.56 -4.78 -3.62
N LYS A 58 -25.88 -4.82 -3.82
CA LYS A 58 -26.61 -6.09 -3.94
C LYS A 58 -26.15 -6.84 -5.20
N GLY A 59 -26.26 -8.17 -5.20
CA GLY A 59 -25.86 -8.99 -6.36
C GLY A 59 -24.35 -9.16 -6.50
N TRP A 60 -23.62 -9.10 -5.39
CA TRP A 60 -22.20 -9.41 -5.36
C TRP A 60 -21.95 -10.92 -5.44
N ARG A 61 -20.90 -11.31 -6.16
CA ARG A 61 -20.39 -12.68 -6.25
C ARG A 61 -19.20 -12.89 -5.30
N GLU A 62 -18.31 -11.90 -5.23
CA GLU A 62 -17.07 -12.00 -4.49
C GLU A 62 -16.72 -10.66 -3.85
N ILE A 63 -16.16 -10.71 -2.64
CA ILE A 63 -15.61 -9.54 -1.95
C ILE A 63 -14.20 -9.87 -1.47
N ARG A 64 -13.24 -9.01 -1.75
CA ARG A 64 -11.84 -9.14 -1.34
C ARG A 64 -11.36 -7.83 -0.74
N CYS A 65 -10.67 -7.91 0.39
CA CYS A 65 -9.84 -6.80 0.83
C CYS A 65 -8.45 -6.97 0.22
N VAL A 66 -7.95 -5.93 -0.44
CA VAL A 66 -6.65 -5.96 -1.11
C VAL A 66 -5.81 -4.79 -0.66
N GLN A 67 -4.52 -5.03 -0.44
CA GLN A 67 -3.53 -3.97 -0.28
C GLN A 67 -3.23 -3.39 -1.67
N VAL A 68 -3.36 -2.07 -1.82
CA VAL A 68 -3.18 -1.39 -3.11
C VAL A 68 -1.94 -0.48 -3.13
N ARG A 69 -1.36 -0.19 -1.96
CA ARG A 69 -0.12 0.58 -1.82
C ARG A 69 0.71 0.06 -0.65
#